data_AF-A0A9X9S4S0-F1
#
_entry.id   AF-A0A9X9S4S0-F1
#
_cell.length_a   1.000
_cell.length_b   1.000
_cell.length_c   1.000
_cell.angle_alpha   90.00
_cell.angle_beta   90.00
_cell.angle_gamma   90.00
#
_symmetry.space_group_name_H-M   'P 1'
#
loop_
_entity.id
_entity.type
_entity.pdbx_description
1 polymer ?
#
loop_
_entity_poly.entity_id
_entity_poly.type
_entity_poly.pdbx_seq_one_letter_code
_entity_poly.pdbx_strand_id
1 'polypeptide(L)'
;MKLKKEMSVLFVLLALLLVSVITAFVAGLVVFEPDTGVGDTGIAPDERAMVHIDLLTEKRDVPDEGLDDLGIPSSVRKYDLMVFDTPAIRDQLLRGELLTVYLAGQPYVADLQESLLDAEVRSAGICSFTGTLAGGGDVVLTLNDDVLVGRFVTGATEYSVESTRLNDTIYPEKVLHYAYSSADVVAEGPPAMLSGYYTTILNISRGDGEEYGIPANGTEVEFMNVGYEVVRLTDADLKDFPTVNETIQTDIQELSIPVDEVERIVEKNYRGKIAEYHGSYYLIDFCKS
;
A
#
# COMPACT_ATOMS: atom_id res chain seq x y z
N MET A 1 13.39 11.21 23.59
CA MET A 1 12.49 12.07 22.79
C MET A 1 12.81 12.09 21.28
N LYS A 2 13.66 11.18 20.76
CA LYS A 2 13.94 11.02 19.31
C LYS A 2 13.15 9.88 18.64
N LEU A 3 12.87 8.79 19.38
CA LEU A 3 12.14 7.62 18.84
C LEU A 3 10.71 7.89 18.34
N LYS A 4 10.04 8.93 18.83
CA LYS A 4 8.63 9.18 18.49
C LYS A 4 8.45 9.88 17.12
N LYS A 5 9.51 10.51 16.59
CA LYS A 5 9.45 11.25 15.32
C LYS A 5 9.76 10.35 14.12
N GLU A 6 10.61 9.34 14.29
CA GLU A 6 11.02 8.41 13.23
C GLU A 6 9.96 7.33 12.96
N MET A 7 9.22 6.92 13.99
CA MET A 7 8.12 5.95 13.84
C MET A 7 6.93 6.56 13.07
N SER A 8 6.65 7.86 13.22
CA SER A 8 5.61 8.53 12.44
C SER A 8 5.94 8.65 10.96
N VAL A 9 7.22 8.78 10.58
CA VAL A 9 7.61 8.90 9.16
C VAL A 9 7.43 7.57 8.44
N LEU A 10 7.83 6.45 9.05
CA LEU A 10 7.68 5.12 8.48
C LEU A 10 6.20 4.72 8.33
N PHE A 11 5.37 5.05 9.32
CA PHE A 11 3.93 4.80 9.28
C PHE A 11 3.20 5.67 8.24
N VAL A 12 3.62 6.92 8.04
CA VAL A 12 3.08 7.82 7.00
C VAL A 12 3.51 7.36 5.60
N LEU A 13 4.75 6.88 5.43
CA LEU A 13 5.22 6.28 4.17
C LEU A 13 4.45 5.00 3.81
N LEU A 14 4.17 4.14 4.80
CA LEU A 14 3.39 2.92 4.62
C LEU A 14 1.92 3.22 4.31
N ALA A 15 1.35 4.27 4.94
CA ALA A 15 -0.02 4.72 4.67
C ALA A 15 -0.18 5.34 3.27
N LEU A 16 0.82 6.08 2.77
CA LEU A 16 0.81 6.63 1.41
C LEU A 16 0.87 5.54 0.33
N LEU A 17 1.48 4.38 0.62
CA LEU A 17 1.52 3.23 -0.28
C LEU A 17 0.17 2.50 -0.44
N LEU A 18 -0.75 2.68 0.53
CA LEU A 18 -2.07 2.05 0.53
C LEU A 18 -3.11 2.77 -0.35
N VAL A 19 -2.83 4.00 -0.81
CA VAL A 19 -3.78 4.81 -1.59
C VAL A 19 -3.41 4.78 -3.08
N SER A 20 -3.80 3.71 -3.79
CA SER A 20 -4.09 3.78 -5.24
C SER A 20 -4.82 2.53 -5.71
N VAL A 21 -6.14 2.57 -5.70
CA VAL A 21 -6.97 1.74 -6.57
C VAL A 21 -7.87 2.69 -7.37
N ILE A 22 -7.40 3.10 -8.54
CA ILE A 22 -8.30 3.60 -9.60
C ILE A 22 -8.11 2.68 -10.79
N THR A 23 -8.99 1.70 -10.90
CA THR A 23 -9.05 0.76 -12.02
C THR A 23 -9.59 1.47 -13.25
N ALA A 24 -8.72 1.81 -14.21
CA ALA A 24 -9.13 2.10 -15.57
C ALA A 24 -8.89 0.86 -16.45
N PHE A 25 -9.86 -0.06 -16.45
CA PHE A 25 -9.86 -1.21 -17.34
C PHE A 25 -10.19 -0.75 -18.77
N VAL A 26 -9.17 -0.60 -19.62
CA VAL A 26 -9.39 -0.50 -21.07
C VAL A 26 -8.80 -1.76 -21.71
N ALA A 27 -9.70 -2.70 -22.02
CA ALA A 27 -9.38 -3.90 -22.77
C ALA A 27 -8.94 -3.52 -24.20
N GLY A 28 -7.69 -3.86 -24.52
CA GLY A 28 -7.14 -3.78 -25.87
C GLY A 28 -5.88 -4.63 -25.94
N LEU A 29 -6.03 -5.95 -26.06
CA LEU A 29 -4.93 -6.87 -26.35
C LEU A 29 -4.34 -6.51 -27.71
N VAL A 30 -3.27 -5.73 -27.70
CA VAL A 30 -2.32 -5.68 -28.82
C VAL A 30 -1.13 -6.52 -28.41
N VAL A 31 -0.98 -7.66 -29.07
CA VAL A 31 0.24 -8.47 -29.01
C VAL A 31 1.33 -7.63 -29.66
N PHE A 32 2.18 -7.01 -28.84
CA PHE A 32 3.40 -6.37 -29.31
C PHE A 32 4.55 -7.36 -29.14
N GLU A 33 5.20 -7.69 -30.25
CA GLU A 33 6.51 -8.34 -30.24
C GLU A 33 7.50 -7.42 -29.51
N PRO A 34 8.40 -7.97 -28.68
CA PRO A 34 9.38 -7.15 -27.95
C PRO A 34 10.31 -6.49 -28.97
N ASP A 35 10.15 -5.18 -29.14
CA ASP A 35 11.04 -4.38 -29.98
C ASP A 35 12.43 -4.40 -29.32
N THR A 36 13.37 -4.99 -30.03
CA THR A 36 14.77 -5.14 -29.63
C THR A 36 15.44 -3.77 -29.64
N GLY A 37 15.35 -3.06 -28.51
CA GLY A 37 15.92 -1.74 -28.36
C GLY A 37 16.08 -1.29 -26.91
N VAL A 38 16.29 -2.22 -25.97
CA VAL A 38 16.74 -1.89 -24.61
C VAL A 38 18.19 -2.33 -24.51
N GLY A 39 19.07 -1.40 -24.14
CA GLY A 39 20.50 -1.65 -24.01
C GLY A 39 20.75 -2.86 -23.14
N ASP A 40 21.35 -3.89 -23.72
CA ASP A 40 21.77 -5.08 -22.99
C ASP A 40 22.85 -4.67 -21.99
N THR A 41 22.51 -4.70 -20.70
CA THR A 41 23.44 -4.42 -19.60
C THR A 41 24.51 -5.49 -19.41
N GLY A 42 24.47 -6.58 -20.19
CA GLY A 42 25.46 -7.66 -20.14
C GLY A 42 25.36 -8.53 -18.88
N ILE A 43 24.43 -8.24 -17.98
CA ILE A 43 24.07 -9.10 -16.84
C ILE A 43 23.06 -10.12 -17.34
N ALA A 44 23.38 -11.41 -17.17
CA ALA A 44 22.49 -12.48 -17.61
C ALA A 44 21.13 -12.41 -16.87
N PRO A 45 19.99 -12.69 -17.51
CA PRO A 45 18.66 -12.55 -16.89
C PRO A 45 18.48 -13.30 -15.57
N ASP A 46 19.22 -14.38 -15.36
CA ASP A 46 19.27 -15.22 -14.16
C ASP A 46 20.14 -14.65 -13.03
N GLU A 47 21.06 -13.73 -13.34
CA GLU A 47 21.87 -13.01 -12.36
C GLU A 47 21.18 -11.75 -11.82
N ARG A 48 20.08 -11.33 -12.45
CA ARG A 48 19.31 -10.16 -12.00
C ARG A 48 18.55 -10.44 -10.71
N ALA A 49 18.44 -9.40 -9.87
CA ALA A 49 17.51 -9.43 -8.76
C ALA A 49 16.07 -9.42 -9.30
N MET A 50 15.15 -9.97 -8.51
CA MET A 50 13.74 -10.03 -8.86
C MET A 50 13.14 -8.66 -9.16
N VAL A 51 13.61 -7.61 -8.48
CA VAL A 51 13.40 -6.22 -8.89
C VAL A 51 14.75 -5.61 -9.17
N HIS A 52 14.97 -5.16 -10.40
CA HIS A 52 16.23 -4.57 -10.83
C HIS A 52 15.96 -3.30 -11.62
N ILE A 53 16.47 -2.16 -11.16
CA ILE A 53 16.45 -0.90 -11.91
C ILE A 53 17.74 -0.82 -12.71
N ASP A 54 17.60 -0.66 -14.02
CA ASP A 54 18.71 -0.73 -14.97
C ASP A 54 19.87 0.18 -14.56
N LEU A 55 21.09 -0.37 -14.47
CA LEU A 55 22.32 0.31 -14.05
C LEU A 55 22.34 0.89 -12.61
N LEU A 56 21.22 0.84 -11.89
CA LEU A 56 21.05 1.45 -10.55
C LEU A 56 20.80 0.42 -9.46
N THR A 57 20.93 -0.87 -9.76
CA THR A 57 20.71 -1.97 -8.82
C THR A 57 21.83 -2.99 -8.93
N GLU A 58 22.36 -3.40 -7.79
CA GLU A 58 23.31 -4.50 -7.70
C GLU A 58 22.77 -5.59 -6.78
N LYS A 59 22.70 -6.83 -7.27
CA LYS A 59 22.32 -7.99 -6.47
C LYS A 59 23.41 -8.30 -5.42
N ARG A 60 23.00 -8.84 -4.28
CA ARG A 60 23.86 -9.37 -3.23
C ARG A 60 23.47 -10.82 -2.95
N ASP A 61 24.48 -11.62 -2.63
CA ASP A 61 24.25 -12.95 -2.12
C ASP A 61 23.65 -12.86 -0.71
N VAL A 62 22.74 -13.79 -0.42
CA VAL A 62 22.16 -13.92 0.92
C VAL A 62 23.25 -14.44 1.86
N PRO A 63 23.55 -13.74 2.97
CA PRO A 63 24.59 -14.19 3.88
C PRO A 63 24.17 -15.49 4.59
N ASP A 64 25.12 -16.41 4.75
CA ASP A 64 24.91 -17.69 5.44
C ASP A 64 24.61 -17.52 6.95
N GLU A 65 25.00 -16.38 7.53
CA GLU A 65 24.83 -16.03 8.95
C GLU A 65 24.16 -14.64 9.09
N GLY A 66 23.34 -14.44 10.13
CA GLY A 66 22.72 -13.14 10.44
C GLY A 66 21.39 -12.83 9.73
N LEU A 67 20.71 -13.85 9.17
CA LEU A 67 19.39 -13.69 8.53
C LEU A 67 18.33 -13.09 9.45
N ASP A 68 18.36 -13.45 10.74
CA ASP A 68 17.41 -12.94 11.74
C ASP A 68 17.58 -11.41 11.98
N ASP A 69 18.76 -10.86 11.69
CA ASP A 69 19.07 -9.44 11.90
C ASP A 69 18.63 -8.54 10.74
N LEU A 70 18.27 -9.13 9.58
CA LEU A 70 17.80 -8.38 8.41
C LEU A 70 16.41 -7.77 8.63
N GLY A 71 15.65 -8.29 9.60
CA GLY A 71 14.29 -7.81 9.90
C GLY A 71 13.27 -8.16 8.82
N ILE A 72 13.55 -9.16 7.97
CA ILE A 72 12.64 -9.65 6.94
C ILE A 72 11.54 -10.48 7.62
N PRO A 73 10.24 -10.23 7.34
CA PRO A 73 9.16 -11.01 7.92
C PRO A 73 9.26 -12.51 7.61
N SER A 74 8.97 -13.37 8.59
CA SER A 74 9.02 -14.83 8.44
C SER A 74 8.01 -15.40 7.44
N SER A 75 7.03 -14.59 7.01
CA SER A 75 6.07 -14.88 5.96
C SER A 75 6.71 -14.89 4.58
N VAL A 76 7.77 -14.11 4.37
CA VAL A 76 8.49 -14.03 3.09
C VAL A 76 9.43 -15.22 2.96
N ARG A 77 9.09 -16.16 2.08
CA ARG A 77 9.85 -17.43 1.90
C ARG A 77 11.00 -17.31 0.94
N LYS A 78 10.90 -16.39 -0.02
CA LYS A 78 11.92 -16.15 -1.02
C LYS A 78 12.03 -14.66 -1.29
N TYR A 79 13.26 -14.19 -1.31
CA TYR A 79 13.62 -12.81 -1.60
C TYR A 79 15.02 -12.78 -2.22
N ASP A 80 15.32 -11.71 -2.94
CA ASP A 80 16.69 -11.35 -3.28
C ASP A 80 17.17 -10.24 -2.34
N LEU A 81 18.49 -10.14 -2.14
CA LEU A 81 19.13 -8.98 -1.52
C LEU A 81 19.79 -8.12 -2.59
N MET A 82 19.75 -6.80 -2.40
CA MET A 82 20.30 -5.86 -3.36
C MET A 82 20.63 -4.52 -2.74
N VAL A 83 21.38 -3.73 -3.49
CA VAL A 83 21.71 -2.34 -3.19
C VAL A 83 21.23 -1.48 -4.34
N PHE A 84 20.60 -0.36 -4.01
CA PHE A 84 20.15 0.64 -4.98
C PHE A 84 21.02 1.90 -4.90
N ASP A 85 21.22 2.56 -6.03
CA ASP A 85 21.69 3.95 -6.04
C ASP A 85 20.49 4.90 -5.89
N THR A 86 20.03 5.03 -4.64
CA THR A 86 18.85 5.83 -4.27
C THR A 86 18.97 7.31 -4.68
N PRO A 87 20.11 8.00 -4.52
CA PRO A 87 20.28 9.35 -5.06
C PRO A 87 20.13 9.42 -6.57
N ALA A 88 20.73 8.49 -7.33
CA ALA A 88 20.63 8.50 -8.78
C ALA A 88 19.20 8.22 -9.27
N ILE A 89 18.49 7.28 -8.62
CA ILE A 89 17.06 7.02 -8.88
C ILE A 89 16.25 8.29 -8.64
N ARG A 90 16.45 8.95 -7.50
CA ARG A 90 15.76 10.21 -7.18
C ARG A 90 15.99 11.27 -8.24
N ASP A 91 17.25 11.50 -8.60
CA ASP A 91 17.63 12.57 -9.51
C ASP A 91 17.14 12.31 -10.94
N GLN A 92 17.07 11.04 -11.36
CA GLN A 92 16.43 10.63 -12.62
C GLN A 92 14.92 10.97 -12.61
N LEU A 93 14.22 10.57 -11.54
CA LEU A 93 12.78 10.80 -11.42
C LEU A 93 12.41 12.28 -11.26
N LEU A 94 13.19 13.07 -10.52
CA LEU A 94 12.98 14.52 -10.40
C LEU A 94 13.20 15.27 -11.71
N ARG A 95 13.96 14.70 -12.65
CA ARG A 95 14.12 15.23 -14.01
C ARG A 95 12.98 14.80 -14.94
N GLY A 96 12.04 13.98 -14.48
CA GLY A 96 10.95 13.43 -15.27
C GLY A 96 11.42 12.38 -16.28
N GLU A 97 12.58 11.74 -16.03
CA GLU A 97 13.10 10.67 -16.86
C GLU A 97 12.40 9.34 -16.53
N LEU A 98 12.14 8.52 -17.54
CA LEU A 98 11.56 7.19 -17.37
C LEU A 98 12.56 6.24 -16.70
N LEU A 99 12.07 5.30 -15.88
CA LEU A 99 12.89 4.23 -15.32
C LEU A 99 12.72 2.93 -16.11
N THR A 100 13.82 2.26 -16.42
CA THR A 100 13.77 0.88 -16.91
C THR A 100 13.89 -0.06 -15.72
N VAL A 101 12.86 -0.86 -15.49
CA VAL A 101 12.75 -1.79 -14.36
C VAL A 101 12.56 -3.20 -14.89
N TYR A 102 13.33 -4.15 -14.38
CA TYR A 102 13.17 -5.56 -14.66
C TYR A 102 12.48 -6.23 -13.48
N LEU A 103 11.33 -6.86 -13.74
CA LEU A 103 10.56 -7.61 -12.76
C LEU A 103 10.62 -9.09 -13.14
N ALA A 104 11.21 -9.91 -12.25
CA ALA A 104 11.55 -11.31 -12.52
C ALA A 104 12.27 -11.51 -13.88
N GLY A 105 13.19 -10.59 -14.19
CA GLY A 105 13.97 -10.58 -15.43
C GLY A 105 13.26 -9.99 -16.66
N GLN A 106 11.96 -9.70 -16.59
CA GLN A 106 11.20 -9.08 -17.69
C GLN A 106 11.30 -7.55 -17.64
N PRO A 107 11.68 -6.87 -18.74
CA PRO A 107 11.82 -5.42 -18.78
C PRO A 107 10.46 -4.71 -18.85
N TYR A 108 10.36 -3.61 -18.11
CA TYR A 108 9.26 -2.66 -18.14
C TYR A 108 9.82 -1.25 -18.10
N VAL A 109 9.12 -0.32 -18.76
CA VAL A 109 9.41 1.11 -18.65
C VAL A 109 8.39 1.73 -17.70
N ALA A 110 8.85 2.31 -16.61
CA ALA A 110 8.02 2.98 -15.62
C ALA A 110 7.98 4.49 -15.92
N ASP A 111 6.78 5.02 -16.15
CA ASP A 111 6.50 6.44 -16.26
C ASP A 111 5.90 6.92 -14.94
N LEU A 112 6.70 7.67 -14.17
CA LEU A 112 6.38 8.05 -12.79
C LEU A 112 6.36 9.57 -12.64
N GLN A 113 5.42 10.05 -11.85
CA GLN A 113 5.30 11.47 -11.49
C GLN A 113 5.45 11.64 -9.98
N GLU A 114 6.04 12.76 -9.56
CA GLU A 114 6.13 13.09 -8.14
C GLU A 114 4.72 13.26 -7.56
N SER A 115 4.44 12.49 -6.51
CA SER A 115 3.21 12.60 -5.72
C SER A 115 3.27 13.84 -4.83
N LEU A 116 2.12 14.49 -4.63
CA LEU A 116 2.02 15.62 -3.70
C LEU A 116 2.21 15.13 -2.26
N LEU A 117 3.38 15.41 -1.69
CA LEU A 117 3.69 15.17 -0.29
C LEU A 117 3.53 16.44 0.53
N ASP A 118 3.12 16.30 1.79
CA ASP A 118 3.10 17.38 2.77
C ASP A 118 4.47 18.06 2.89
N ALA A 119 4.46 19.37 3.13
CA ALA A 119 5.68 20.18 3.20
C ALA A 119 6.68 19.68 4.25
N GLU A 120 6.19 19.08 5.35
CA GLU A 120 7.03 18.48 6.38
C GLU A 120 7.77 17.23 5.88
N VAL A 121 7.11 16.39 5.07
CA VAL A 121 7.71 15.16 4.52
C VAL A 121 8.77 15.51 3.48
N ARG A 122 8.50 16.51 2.62
CA ARG A 122 9.50 17.03 1.67
C ARG A 122 10.72 17.62 2.37
N SER A 123 10.53 18.27 3.52
CA SER A 123 11.64 18.83 4.30
C SER A 123 12.58 17.77 4.90
N ALA A 124 12.12 16.52 5.00
CA ALA A 124 12.92 15.37 5.41
C ALA A 124 13.64 14.69 4.22
N GLY A 125 13.59 15.26 3.02
CA GLY A 125 14.24 14.72 1.82
C GLY A 125 13.56 13.50 1.22
N ILE A 126 12.33 13.20 1.65
CA ILE A 126 11.54 12.08 1.15
C ILE A 126 10.77 12.51 -0.09
N CYS A 127 10.90 11.72 -1.15
CA CYS A 127 10.17 11.87 -2.40
C CYS A 127 9.32 10.62 -2.63
N SER A 128 8.10 10.81 -3.10
CA SER A 128 7.20 9.72 -3.48
C SER A 128 6.80 9.92 -4.93
N PHE A 129 6.79 8.84 -5.69
CA PHE A 129 6.50 8.81 -7.10
C PHE A 129 5.47 7.72 -7.37
N THR A 130 4.47 8.06 -8.18
CA THR A 130 3.41 7.13 -8.58
C THR A 130 3.28 7.16 -10.10
N GLY A 131 2.88 6.05 -10.68
CA GLY A 131 2.68 5.98 -12.12
C GLY A 131 2.48 4.55 -12.61
N THR A 132 2.81 4.32 -13.87
CA THR A 132 2.43 3.07 -14.57
C THR A 132 3.60 2.40 -15.26
N LEU A 133 3.52 1.09 -15.43
CA LEU A 133 4.42 0.32 -16.28
C LEU A 133 3.88 0.29 -17.72
N ALA A 134 4.77 0.49 -18.69
CA ALA A 134 4.47 0.25 -20.09
C ALA A 134 4.07 -1.22 -20.29
N GLY A 135 2.87 -1.46 -20.83
CA GLY A 135 2.25 -2.80 -20.89
C GLY A 135 1.17 -3.05 -19.84
N GLY A 136 0.96 -2.10 -18.93
CA GLY A 136 -0.10 -2.14 -17.90
C GLY A 136 0.43 -2.59 -16.54
N GLY A 137 -0.02 -1.89 -15.50
CA GLY A 137 0.46 -2.09 -14.14
C GLY A 137 0.75 -0.78 -13.44
N ASP A 138 0.80 -0.83 -12.11
CA ASP A 138 0.99 0.33 -11.25
C ASP A 138 2.33 0.27 -10.55
N VAL A 139 2.92 1.44 -10.33
CA VAL A 139 4.19 1.60 -9.62
C VAL A 139 4.03 2.67 -8.57
N VAL A 140 4.51 2.36 -7.37
CA VAL A 140 4.70 3.32 -6.29
C VAL A 140 6.12 3.19 -5.78
N LEU A 141 6.87 4.28 -5.80
CA LEU A 141 8.21 4.37 -5.24
C LEU A 141 8.24 5.47 -4.21
N THR A 142 8.75 5.18 -3.02
CA THR A 142 9.05 6.22 -2.04
C THR A 142 10.46 6.04 -1.54
N LEU A 143 11.22 7.13 -1.56
CA LEU A 143 12.65 7.09 -1.26
C LEU A 143 13.20 8.37 -0.66
N ASN A 144 14.29 8.22 0.05
CA ASN A 144 15.24 9.29 0.40
C ASN A 144 16.67 8.79 0.10
N ASP A 145 17.70 9.42 0.69
CA ASP A 145 19.09 9.01 0.43
C ASP A 145 19.39 7.57 0.90
N ASP A 146 18.77 7.09 1.98
CA ASP A 146 19.12 5.83 2.63
C ASP A 146 18.00 4.76 2.58
N VAL A 147 16.80 5.15 2.16
CA VAL A 147 15.59 4.30 2.17
C VAL A 147 14.99 4.30 0.78
N LEU A 148 14.70 3.10 0.27
CA LEU A 148 13.82 2.85 -0.86
C LEU A 148 12.75 1.84 -0.44
N VAL A 149 11.50 2.24 -0.66
CA VAL A 149 10.34 1.35 -0.62
C VAL A 149 9.65 1.40 -1.97
N GLY A 150 9.44 0.24 -2.57
CA GLY A 150 8.87 0.14 -3.91
C GLY A 150 7.80 -0.93 -4.00
N ARG A 151 6.76 -0.65 -4.77
CA ARG A 151 5.70 -1.58 -5.10
C ARG A 151 5.45 -1.52 -6.61
N PHE A 152 5.55 -2.67 -7.25
CA PHE A 152 5.34 -2.83 -8.69
C PHE A 152 4.29 -3.90 -8.93
N VAL A 153 3.21 -3.56 -9.61
CA VAL A 153 2.11 -4.49 -9.89
C VAL A 153 2.05 -4.74 -11.38
N THR A 154 2.15 -6.01 -11.78
CA THR A 154 1.96 -6.44 -13.18
C THR A 154 0.96 -7.58 -13.21
N GLY A 155 -0.17 -7.38 -13.89
CA GLY A 155 -1.24 -8.39 -13.93
C GLY A 155 -1.74 -8.74 -12.53
N ALA A 156 -1.51 -9.98 -12.08
CA ALA A 156 -1.92 -10.48 -10.77
C ALA A 156 -0.77 -10.62 -9.76
N THR A 157 0.44 -10.19 -10.13
CA THR A 157 1.64 -10.33 -9.29
C THR A 157 2.11 -8.97 -8.83
N GLU A 158 2.42 -8.88 -7.53
CA GLU A 158 3.05 -7.73 -6.92
C GLU A 158 4.50 -8.07 -6.61
N TYR A 159 5.40 -7.15 -6.91
CA TYR A 159 6.79 -7.19 -6.54
C TYR A 159 7.08 -6.02 -5.61
N SER A 160 7.63 -6.33 -4.45
CA SER A 160 7.87 -5.35 -3.40
C SER A 160 9.38 -5.22 -3.15
N VAL A 161 9.81 -4.00 -2.85
CA VAL A 161 11.18 -3.66 -2.43
C VAL A 161 11.06 -2.95 -1.09
N GLU A 162 11.85 -3.40 -0.13
CA GLU A 162 11.90 -2.79 1.20
C GLU A 162 13.36 -2.62 1.64
N SER A 163 13.62 -1.52 2.36
CA SER A 163 14.91 -1.28 2.99
C SER A 163 15.05 -2.09 4.25
N THR A 164 16.20 -2.73 4.43
CA THR A 164 16.58 -3.33 5.71
C THR A 164 17.10 -2.26 6.67
N ARG A 165 17.48 -2.67 7.89
CA ARG A 165 18.19 -1.79 8.85
C ARG A 165 19.71 -1.94 8.80
N LEU A 166 20.21 -2.74 7.86
CA LEU A 166 21.63 -3.06 7.73
C LEU A 166 22.23 -2.38 6.51
N ASN A 167 23.50 -2.03 6.64
CA ASN A 167 24.28 -1.50 5.52
C ASN A 167 24.94 -2.64 4.75
N ASP A 168 25.23 -2.40 3.48
CA ASP A 168 25.97 -3.33 2.66
C ASP A 168 27.38 -3.55 3.22
N THR A 169 27.89 -4.76 3.05
CA THR A 169 29.23 -5.12 3.54
C THR A 169 30.32 -4.62 2.59
N ILE A 170 30.00 -4.47 1.30
CA ILE A 170 30.91 -3.98 0.26
C ILE A 170 30.90 -2.45 0.23
N TYR A 171 29.72 -1.84 0.32
CA TYR A 171 29.51 -0.38 0.39
C TYR A 171 28.82 0.02 1.71
N PRO A 172 29.57 0.20 2.82
CA PRO A 172 29.00 0.47 4.14
C PRO A 172 28.16 1.74 4.26
N GLU A 173 28.25 2.64 3.29
CA GLU A 173 27.43 3.84 3.15
C GLU A 173 26.06 3.58 2.52
N LYS A 174 25.85 2.41 1.90
CA LYS A 174 24.60 2.05 1.24
C LYS A 174 23.79 1.08 2.10
N VAL A 175 22.48 1.26 2.13
CA VAL A 175 21.55 0.38 2.83
C VAL A 175 21.25 -0.86 1.99
N LEU A 176 21.20 -2.03 2.63
CA LEU A 176 20.72 -3.26 2.00
C LEU A 176 19.21 -3.24 1.88
N HIS A 177 18.72 -3.72 0.75
CA HIS A 177 17.31 -3.87 0.47
C HIS A 177 17.00 -5.33 0.19
N TYR A 178 15.76 -5.72 0.41
CA TYR A 178 15.24 -7.01 0.01
C TYR A 178 14.03 -6.82 -0.89
N ALA A 179 13.87 -7.75 -1.85
CA ALA A 179 12.78 -7.71 -2.80
C ALA A 179 12.13 -9.08 -2.89
N TYR A 180 10.80 -9.10 -2.84
CA TYR A 180 10.00 -10.32 -2.84
C TYR A 180 8.81 -10.18 -3.79
N SER A 181 8.28 -11.31 -4.24
CA SER A 181 7.01 -11.38 -4.97
C SER A 181 5.90 -11.73 -4.00
N SER A 182 4.67 -11.26 -4.25
CA SER A 182 3.49 -11.70 -3.50
C SER A 182 3.28 -13.22 -3.57
N ALA A 183 3.76 -13.89 -4.62
CA ALA A 183 3.74 -15.34 -4.74
C ALA A 183 4.69 -16.06 -3.76
N ASP A 184 5.70 -15.35 -3.26
CA ASP A 184 6.71 -15.85 -2.33
C ASP A 184 6.38 -15.54 -0.86
N VAL A 185 5.20 -14.95 -0.59
CA VAL A 185 4.70 -14.68 0.76
C VAL A 185 3.72 -15.78 1.15
N VAL A 186 4.01 -16.46 2.26
CA VAL A 186 3.06 -17.36 2.91
C VAL A 186 2.29 -16.55 3.94
N ALA A 187 0.97 -16.52 3.82
CA ALA A 187 0.10 -15.93 4.82
C ALA A 187 0.45 -16.50 6.21
N GLU A 188 0.83 -15.63 7.14
CA GLU A 188 1.01 -16.01 8.53
C GLU A 188 -0.36 -16.07 9.21
N GLY A 189 -0.66 -17.22 9.83
CA GLY A 189 -1.99 -17.56 10.33
C GLY A 189 -2.78 -18.43 9.34
N PRO A 190 -3.96 -18.94 9.73
CA PRO A 190 -4.90 -19.46 8.73
C PRO A 190 -5.06 -18.37 7.66
N PRO A 191 -5.16 -18.71 6.36
CA PRO A 191 -5.48 -17.71 5.36
C PRO A 191 -6.67 -16.93 5.93
N ALA A 192 -6.50 -15.63 6.13
CA ALA A 192 -7.66 -14.77 6.09
C ALA A 192 -8.19 -15.02 4.68
N MET A 193 -9.09 -15.98 4.54
CA MET A 193 -9.95 -16.06 3.38
C MET A 193 -10.62 -14.69 3.40
N LEU A 194 -10.08 -13.75 2.62
CA LEU A 194 -10.80 -12.57 2.20
C LEU A 194 -11.88 -13.05 1.21
N SER A 195 -12.76 -13.94 1.70
CA SER A 195 -14.03 -14.29 1.12
C SER A 195 -15.02 -13.97 2.21
N GLY A 196 -15.56 -12.76 2.15
CA GLY A 196 -16.32 -12.20 3.26
C GLY A 196 -16.59 -10.73 3.04
N TYR A 197 -17.44 -10.18 3.90
CA TYR A 197 -17.70 -8.76 3.93
C TYR A 197 -16.89 -8.14 5.06
N TYR A 198 -16.06 -7.17 4.73
CA TYR A 198 -15.30 -6.39 5.70
C TYR A 198 -16.08 -5.12 5.95
N THR A 199 -16.42 -4.87 7.21
CA THR A 199 -17.14 -3.67 7.59
C THR A 199 -16.18 -2.55 7.88
N THR A 200 -16.46 -1.41 7.27
CA THR A 200 -15.86 -0.11 7.56
C THR A 200 -16.88 0.63 8.43
N ILE A 201 -16.69 0.61 9.76
CA ILE A 201 -17.42 1.49 10.67
C ILE A 201 -16.49 2.63 11.06
N LEU A 202 -16.78 3.81 10.53
CA LEU A 202 -16.00 5.01 10.83
C LEU A 202 -16.72 5.83 11.89
N ASN A 203 -16.01 6.17 12.96
CA ASN A 203 -16.52 7.11 13.94
C ASN A 203 -16.33 8.55 13.42
N ILE A 204 -17.32 9.04 12.67
CA ILE A 204 -17.29 10.37 12.05
C ILE A 204 -17.19 11.48 13.10
N SER A 205 -17.75 11.25 14.29
CA SER A 205 -17.62 12.16 15.43
C SER A 205 -16.19 12.29 15.96
N ARG A 206 -15.23 11.51 15.49
CA ARG A 206 -13.81 11.62 15.85
C ARG A 206 -12.91 12.12 14.73
N GLY A 207 -13.48 12.36 13.55
CA GLY A 207 -12.72 12.77 12.37
C GLY A 207 -12.24 11.61 11.50
N ASP A 208 -12.62 10.36 11.81
CA ASP A 208 -12.28 9.18 11.01
C ASP A 208 -12.91 9.22 9.59
N GLY A 209 -13.83 10.15 9.34
CA GLY A 209 -14.46 10.39 8.04
C GLY A 209 -13.78 11.43 7.16
N GLU A 210 -12.81 12.20 7.65
CA GLU A 210 -12.22 13.33 6.90
C GLU A 210 -11.52 12.86 5.63
N GLU A 211 -10.86 11.69 5.68
CA GLU A 211 -10.20 11.09 4.53
C GLU A 211 -11.17 10.69 3.39
N TYR A 212 -12.47 10.56 3.71
CA TYR A 212 -13.55 10.29 2.76
C TYR A 212 -14.36 11.55 2.39
N GLY A 213 -13.89 12.74 2.79
CA GLY A 213 -14.60 14.00 2.55
C GLY A 213 -15.85 14.19 3.42
N ILE A 214 -16.00 13.40 4.49
CA ILE A 214 -17.10 13.52 5.44
C ILE A 214 -16.68 14.52 6.54
N PRO A 215 -17.49 15.54 6.86
CA PRO A 215 -17.14 16.53 7.87
C PRO A 215 -16.89 15.90 9.25
N ALA A 216 -15.68 16.06 9.81
CA ALA A 216 -15.42 15.69 11.20
C ALA A 216 -16.30 16.47 12.15
N ASN A 217 -16.79 15.81 13.19
CA ASN A 217 -17.70 16.42 14.17
C ASN A 217 -18.95 17.06 13.50
N GLY A 218 -19.30 16.59 12.30
CA GLY A 218 -20.44 17.11 11.55
C GLY A 218 -21.75 16.92 12.29
N THR A 219 -22.67 17.84 12.06
CA THR A 219 -24.06 17.77 12.45
C THR A 219 -24.86 17.03 11.38
N GLU A 220 -26.06 16.55 11.75
CA GLU A 220 -27.01 15.95 10.82
C GLU A 220 -27.23 16.81 9.55
N VAL A 221 -27.29 18.14 9.71
CA VAL A 221 -27.45 19.09 8.60
C VAL A 221 -26.23 19.10 7.67
N GLU A 222 -25.02 19.04 8.23
CA GLU A 222 -23.78 19.02 7.45
C GLU A 222 -23.65 17.73 6.65
N PHE A 223 -24.01 16.59 7.24
CA PHE A 223 -24.05 15.31 6.54
C PHE A 223 -25.06 15.28 5.39
N MET A 224 -26.26 15.83 5.60
CA MET A 224 -27.25 15.94 4.53
C MET A 224 -26.78 16.85 3.38
N ASN A 225 -26.05 17.93 3.69
CA ASN A 225 -25.50 18.84 2.68
C ASN A 225 -24.44 18.19 1.79
N VAL A 226 -23.67 17.24 2.33
CA VAL A 226 -22.70 16.44 1.55
C VAL A 226 -23.31 15.16 0.95
N GLY A 227 -24.64 15.00 1.04
CA GLY A 227 -25.39 13.96 0.33
C GLY A 227 -25.60 12.65 1.11
N TYR A 228 -25.26 12.60 2.39
CA TYR A 228 -25.51 11.43 3.24
C TYR A 228 -26.91 11.47 3.86
N GLU A 229 -27.56 10.33 3.91
CA GLU A 229 -28.75 10.13 4.74
C GLU A 229 -28.32 9.81 6.17
N VAL A 230 -28.95 10.46 7.14
CA VAL A 230 -28.74 10.21 8.56
C VAL A 230 -29.89 9.36 9.11
N VAL A 231 -29.55 8.24 9.73
CA VAL A 231 -30.49 7.31 10.34
C VAL A 231 -30.20 7.16 11.83
N ARG A 232 -31.21 6.80 12.61
CA ARG A 232 -31.00 6.48 14.03
C ARG A 232 -30.70 5.00 14.19
N LEU A 233 -29.66 4.69 14.95
CA LEU A 233 -29.31 3.35 15.37
C LEU A 233 -29.76 3.17 16.82
N THR A 234 -30.52 2.12 17.11
CA THR A 234 -31.04 1.87 18.46
C THR A 234 -30.40 0.64 19.10
N ASP A 235 -30.52 0.50 20.42
CA ASP A 235 -30.12 -0.73 21.13
C ASP A 235 -30.80 -1.99 20.57
N ALA A 236 -32.00 -1.85 20.00
CA ALA A 236 -32.69 -2.96 19.35
C ALA A 236 -32.03 -3.33 18.03
N ASP A 237 -31.53 -2.36 17.28
CA ASP A 237 -30.80 -2.60 16.03
C ASP A 237 -29.42 -3.20 16.30
N LEU A 238 -28.71 -2.73 17.33
CA LEU A 238 -27.42 -3.27 17.74
C LEU A 238 -27.47 -4.73 18.22
N LYS A 239 -28.64 -5.21 18.67
CA LYS A 239 -28.83 -6.65 18.95
C LYS A 239 -28.82 -7.49 17.69
N ASP A 240 -29.24 -6.92 16.57
CA ASP A 240 -29.22 -7.58 15.26
C ASP A 240 -27.85 -7.41 14.56
N PHE A 241 -27.02 -6.47 15.03
CA PHE A 241 -25.70 -6.15 14.51
C PHE A 241 -24.59 -6.33 15.56
N PRO A 242 -24.30 -7.57 16.01
CA PRO A 242 -23.34 -7.81 17.08
C PRO A 242 -21.93 -7.30 16.78
N THR A 243 -21.44 -7.39 15.54
CA THR A 243 -20.13 -6.86 15.17
C THR A 243 -20.13 -5.33 15.11
N VAL A 244 -21.22 -4.70 14.63
CA VAL A 244 -21.35 -3.23 14.70
C VAL A 244 -21.35 -2.75 16.16
N ASN A 245 -22.07 -3.46 17.03
CA ASN A 245 -22.10 -3.15 18.45
C ASN A 245 -20.72 -3.31 19.10
N GLU A 246 -20.01 -4.41 18.81
CA GLU A 246 -18.65 -4.61 19.30
C GLU A 246 -17.71 -3.49 18.84
N THR A 247 -17.79 -3.10 17.57
CA THR A 247 -16.99 -2.00 17.00
C THR A 247 -17.24 -0.68 17.73
N ILE A 248 -18.51 -0.32 17.96
CA ILE A 248 -18.89 0.90 18.70
C ILE A 248 -18.37 0.87 20.14
N GLN A 249 -18.34 -0.30 20.79
CA GLN A 249 -17.89 -0.44 22.18
C GLN A 249 -16.37 -0.52 22.33
N THR A 250 -15.68 -1.13 21.36
CA THR A 250 -14.25 -1.47 21.44
C THR A 250 -13.37 -0.53 20.64
N ASP A 251 -13.95 0.28 19.75
CA ASP A 251 -13.25 1.28 18.92
C ASP A 251 -12.29 0.63 17.89
N ILE A 252 -12.57 -0.62 17.49
CA ILE A 252 -11.79 -1.36 16.49
C ILE A 252 -12.34 -1.03 15.10
N GLN A 253 -11.54 -0.37 14.26
CA GLN A 253 -11.99 0.18 12.97
C GLN A 253 -12.27 -0.86 11.87
N GLU A 254 -11.70 -2.07 11.96
CA GLU A 254 -11.86 -3.11 10.95
C GLU A 254 -12.15 -4.46 11.59
N LEU A 255 -13.39 -4.94 11.42
CA LEU A 255 -13.83 -6.26 11.86
C LEU A 255 -14.48 -7.00 10.68
N SER A 256 -14.17 -8.29 10.59
CA SER A 256 -14.86 -9.20 9.67
C SER A 256 -16.31 -9.33 10.12
N ILE A 257 -17.26 -9.03 9.23
CA ILE A 257 -18.68 -9.12 9.56
C ILE A 257 -19.29 -10.42 9.01
N PRO A 258 -20.09 -11.16 9.79
CA PRO A 258 -20.79 -12.34 9.30
C PRO A 258 -21.76 -12.00 8.15
N VAL A 259 -21.87 -12.87 7.12
CA VAL A 259 -22.73 -12.64 5.94
C VAL A 259 -24.18 -12.39 6.32
N ASP A 260 -24.68 -13.08 7.34
CA ASP A 260 -26.05 -12.90 7.85
C ASP A 260 -26.25 -11.53 8.51
N GLU A 261 -25.21 -10.95 9.13
CA GLU A 261 -25.25 -9.60 9.66
C GLU A 261 -25.27 -8.55 8.54
N VAL A 262 -24.51 -8.79 7.46
CA VAL A 262 -24.56 -7.95 6.24
C VAL A 262 -25.96 -7.89 5.66
N GLU A 263 -26.60 -9.06 5.49
CA GLU A 263 -27.95 -9.15 4.96
C GLU A 263 -28.92 -8.34 5.81
N ARG A 264 -28.83 -8.43 7.15
CA ARG A 264 -29.65 -7.62 8.06
C ARG A 264 -29.36 -6.12 7.96
N ILE A 265 -28.10 -5.71 7.80
CA ILE A 265 -27.71 -4.29 7.64
C ILE A 265 -28.29 -3.73 6.32
N VAL A 266 -28.26 -4.53 5.24
CA VAL A 266 -28.86 -4.17 3.94
C VAL A 266 -30.39 -4.12 4.04
N GLU A 267 -31.01 -5.16 4.60
CA GLU A 267 -32.47 -5.27 4.76
C GLU A 267 -33.04 -4.10 5.58
N LYS A 268 -32.33 -3.70 6.64
CA LYS A 268 -32.69 -2.55 7.48
C LYS A 268 -32.22 -1.21 6.91
N ASN A 269 -31.58 -1.19 5.74
CA ASN A 269 -31.20 0.02 5.01
C ASN A 269 -30.22 0.93 5.78
N TYR A 270 -29.21 0.34 6.44
CA TYR A 270 -28.15 1.07 7.15
C TYR A 270 -26.87 1.26 6.31
N ARG A 271 -26.65 0.44 5.29
CA ARG A 271 -25.43 0.50 4.47
C ARG A 271 -25.28 1.86 3.78
N GLY A 272 -24.09 2.46 3.88
CA GLY A 272 -23.73 3.72 3.23
C GLY A 272 -24.38 4.95 3.87
N LYS A 273 -25.03 4.78 5.03
CA LYS A 273 -25.67 5.86 5.77
C LYS A 273 -24.90 6.21 7.03
N ILE A 274 -25.13 7.42 7.51
CA ILE A 274 -24.61 7.88 8.79
C ILE A 274 -25.61 7.53 9.89
N ALA A 275 -25.22 6.60 10.75
CA ALA A 275 -25.97 6.15 11.91
C ALA A 275 -25.66 7.02 13.13
N GLU A 276 -26.67 7.69 13.69
CA GLU A 276 -26.56 8.36 14.99
C GLU A 276 -26.87 7.38 16.12
N TYR A 277 -25.96 7.29 17.10
CA TYR A 277 -26.11 6.50 18.31
C TYR A 277 -25.52 7.25 19.52
N HIS A 278 -26.37 7.55 20.51
CA HIS A 278 -26.01 8.29 21.73
C HIS A 278 -25.26 9.61 21.49
N GLY A 279 -25.62 10.34 20.44
CA GLY A 279 -25.01 11.63 20.07
C GLY A 279 -23.69 11.51 19.31
N SER A 280 -23.25 10.30 18.97
CA SER A 280 -22.11 10.04 18.08
C SER A 280 -22.61 9.54 16.71
N TYR A 281 -21.85 9.85 15.67
CA TYR A 281 -22.20 9.51 14.29
C TYR A 281 -21.21 8.49 13.72
N TYR A 282 -21.74 7.46 13.09
CA TYR A 282 -20.99 6.35 12.53
C TYR A 282 -21.37 6.14 11.06
N LEU A 283 -20.41 6.04 10.15
CA LEU A 283 -20.69 5.53 8.81
C LEU A 283 -20.64 4.00 8.88
N ILE A 284 -21.71 3.32 8.47
CA ILE A 284 -21.74 1.86 8.36
C ILE A 284 -21.65 1.50 6.88
N ASP A 285 -20.51 0.99 6.43
CA ASP A 285 -20.36 0.43 5.08
C ASP A 285 -19.56 -0.87 5.12
N PHE A 286 -19.53 -1.59 4.02
CA PHE A 286 -18.73 -2.80 3.88
C PHE A 286 -18.36 -3.09 2.43
N CYS A 287 -17.19 -3.70 2.26
CA CYS A 287 -16.69 -4.19 0.98
C CYS A 287 -16.69 -5.72 0.96
N LYS A 288 -17.02 -6.29 -0.20
CA LYS A 288 -16.90 -7.72 -0.45
C LYS A 288 -15.52 -7.99 -1.04
N SER A 289 -14.75 -8.87 -0.41
CA SER A 289 -13.55 -9.46 -1.02
C SER A 289 -13.83 -10.85 -1.59
#